data_AF-A0AAX0KU32-F1
#
_entry.id   AF-A0AAX0KU32-F1
#
_cell.length_a   1.000
_cell.length_b   1.000
_cell.length_c   1.000
_cell.angle_alpha   90.00
_cell.angle_beta   90.00
_cell.angle_gamma   90.00
#
_symmetry.space_group_name_H-M   'P 1'
#
loop_
_entity.id
_entity.type
_entity.pdbx_description
1 polymer ?
#
loop_
_entity_poly.entity_id
_entity_poly.type
_entity_poly.pdbx_seq_one_letter_code
_entity_poly.pdbx_strand_id
1 'polypeptide(L)'
;MASETQNTAHAAADAAQGAAHTAQKAGMPQLDFSSYPNQIFWLVVALVAIYWLLTRIALPRIEAVLADRQGTIAGDIAAAEDFKRKAEEAEAAYEKALAEARAQAQKIAGETKAEIQKDLDAAIAKADAEIAARSAESEARIAEIRDGALAAVDQVAKDTAGEIVAALGGNSDASAVNAAVEQRLKG
;
A
#
# COMPACT_ATOMS: atom_id res chain seq x y z
N MET A 1 -10.08 71.36 -67.24
CA MET A 1 -9.99 71.91 -68.60
C MET A 1 -9.10 73.14 -68.51
N ALA A 2 -8.02 73.35 -69.24
CA ALA A 2 -7.54 72.79 -70.51
C ALA A 2 -6.02 73.06 -70.67
N SER A 3 -5.36 72.28 -71.56
CA SER A 3 -4.15 72.50 -72.41
C SER A 3 -2.95 73.32 -71.90
N GLU A 4 -1.67 73.10 -72.25
CA GLU A 4 -0.91 72.14 -73.08
C GLU A 4 0.60 72.42 -72.84
N THR A 5 1.38 71.34 -72.64
CA THR A 5 2.75 70.96 -73.09
C THR A 5 3.98 71.91 -73.22
N GLN A 6 5.14 71.33 -72.81
CA GLN A 6 6.58 71.52 -73.14
C GLN A 6 7.39 72.52 -72.27
N ASN A 7 8.24 72.09 -71.33
CA ASN A 7 9.55 71.39 -71.38
C ASN A 7 10.67 72.20 -72.09
N THR A 8 11.63 72.74 -71.33
CA THR A 8 13.07 72.59 -71.58
C THR A 8 13.95 73.22 -70.48
N ALA A 9 14.80 72.35 -69.92
CA ALA A 9 16.23 72.54 -69.67
C ALA A 9 16.73 73.60 -68.66
N HIS A 10 17.08 73.04 -67.50
CA HIS A 10 18.03 73.49 -66.49
C HIS A 10 19.46 73.68 -67.02
N ALA A 11 20.20 74.59 -66.36
CA ALA A 11 21.61 74.48 -65.91
C ALA A 11 22.60 75.56 -66.43
N ALA A 12 22.96 76.46 -65.52
CA ALA A 12 24.21 77.22 -65.46
C ALA A 12 24.81 76.92 -64.07
N ALA A 13 25.95 76.24 -63.95
CA ALA A 13 27.33 76.70 -64.15
C ALA A 13 27.93 77.31 -62.87
N ASP A 14 28.84 76.58 -62.23
CA ASP A 14 30.04 77.04 -61.49
C ASP A 14 30.71 75.81 -60.85
N ALA A 15 32.01 75.60 -60.76
CA ALA A 15 33.19 75.97 -61.53
C ALA A 15 34.29 75.03 -60.99
N ALA A 16 35.04 74.35 -61.86
CA ALA A 16 36.29 73.72 -61.47
C ALA A 16 37.23 73.69 -62.67
N GLN A 17 38.17 74.63 -62.69
CA GLN A 17 39.25 74.65 -63.66
C GLN A 17 40.25 73.53 -63.35
N GLY A 18 40.27 72.54 -64.24
CA GLY A 18 41.44 72.07 -64.96
C GLY A 18 42.65 71.52 -64.17
N ALA A 19 42.85 70.21 -64.26
CA ALA A 19 44.14 69.67 -64.72
C ALA A 19 43.89 68.30 -65.37
N ALA A 20 44.49 68.12 -66.55
CA ALA A 20 44.23 67.05 -67.50
C ALA A 20 44.51 65.64 -66.96
N HIS A 21 43.61 64.69 -67.27
CA HIS A 21 43.93 63.27 -67.32
C HIS A 21 43.77 62.76 -68.74
N THR A 22 44.91 62.54 -69.39
CA THR A 22 45.06 61.82 -70.65
C THR A 22 44.65 60.36 -70.48
N ALA A 23 43.90 59.89 -71.47
CA ALA A 23 43.32 58.56 -71.56
C ALA A 23 44.35 57.42 -71.57
N GLN A 24 43.99 56.29 -70.94
CA GLN A 24 44.25 54.99 -71.57
C GLN A 24 43.27 53.90 -71.08
N LYS A 25 42.49 53.38 -72.05
CA LYS A 25 41.69 52.15 -72.05
C LYS A 25 41.41 51.48 -70.69
N ALA A 26 40.24 51.74 -70.12
CA ALA A 26 39.65 50.84 -69.14
C ALA A 26 38.41 50.18 -69.78
N GLY A 27 38.35 48.85 -69.73
CA GLY A 27 37.08 48.13 -69.88
C GLY A 27 36.08 48.62 -68.84
N MET A 28 34.82 48.16 -68.91
CA MET A 28 33.75 48.54 -67.97
C MET A 28 34.30 48.84 -66.56
N PRO A 29 34.04 50.02 -65.97
CA PRO A 29 34.65 50.45 -64.70
C PRO A 29 34.57 49.43 -63.54
N GLN A 30 33.65 48.46 -63.63
CA GLN A 30 33.55 47.30 -62.74
C GLN A 30 34.72 46.28 -62.79
N LEU A 31 35.51 46.24 -63.87
CA LEU A 31 36.57 45.24 -64.10
C LEU A 31 37.98 45.85 -64.04
N ASP A 32 38.15 46.95 -63.31
CA ASP A 32 39.45 47.54 -63.05
C ASP A 32 40.17 46.80 -61.89
N PHE A 33 41.00 45.83 -62.27
CA PHE A 33 41.80 44.99 -61.36
C PHE A 33 42.84 45.76 -60.54
N SER A 34 43.10 47.04 -60.82
CA SER A 34 44.05 47.84 -60.04
C SER A 34 43.59 48.11 -58.60
N SER A 35 42.27 48.10 -58.36
CA SER A 35 41.66 48.32 -57.03
C SER A 35 41.53 47.04 -56.19
N TYR A 36 41.62 45.87 -56.82
CA TYR A 36 41.37 44.56 -56.20
C TYR A 36 42.36 44.23 -55.07
N PRO A 37 43.69 44.49 -55.19
CA PRO A 37 44.63 44.20 -54.11
C PRO A 37 44.31 44.92 -52.80
N ASN A 38 43.87 46.17 -52.86
CA ASN A 38 43.48 46.94 -51.67
C ASN A 38 42.19 46.38 -51.04
N GLN A 39 41.20 46.02 -51.87
CA GLN A 39 39.96 45.41 -51.38
C GLN A 39 40.20 44.03 -50.77
N ILE A 40 41.07 43.21 -51.38
CA ILE A 40 41.47 41.90 -50.86
C ILE A 40 42.22 42.07 -49.53
N PHE A 41 43.13 43.04 -49.42
CA PHE A 41 43.84 43.32 -48.16
C PHE A 41 42.86 43.59 -47.01
N TRP A 42 41.91 44.51 -47.19
CA TRP A 42 40.90 44.80 -46.16
C TRP A 42 39.96 43.63 -45.91
N LEU A 43 39.63 42.83 -46.92
CA LEU A 43 38.86 41.59 -46.75
C LEU A 43 39.59 40.60 -45.85
N VAL A 44 40.88 40.38 -46.08
CA VAL A 44 41.71 39.49 -45.25
C VAL A 44 41.81 40.03 -43.82
N VAL A 45 42.02 41.34 -43.64
CA VAL A 45 42.04 41.97 -42.32
C VAL A 45 40.71 41.78 -41.58
N ALA A 46 39.58 42.04 -42.26
CA ALA A 46 38.24 41.86 -41.68
C ALA A 46 37.96 40.39 -41.36
N LEU A 47 38.34 39.46 -42.24
CA LEU A 47 38.21 38.02 -42.02
C LEU A 47 39.00 37.58 -40.79
N VAL A 48 40.25 38.01 -40.64
CA VAL A 48 41.09 37.69 -39.48
C VAL A 48 40.51 38.29 -38.20
N ALA A 49 40.01 39.53 -38.24
CA ALA A 49 39.36 40.16 -37.09
C ALA A 49 38.10 39.41 -36.66
N ILE A 50 37.23 39.02 -37.61
CA ILE A 50 36.03 38.22 -37.33
C ILE A 50 36.40 36.84 -36.81
N TYR A 51 37.38 36.17 -37.43
CA TYR A 51 37.87 34.87 -36.98
C TYR A 51 38.35 34.93 -35.53
N TRP A 52 39.18 35.93 -35.20
CA TRP A 52 39.67 36.14 -33.84
C TRP A 52 38.53 36.40 -32.84
N LEU A 53 37.54 37.22 -33.21
CA LEU A 53 36.35 37.48 -32.39
C LEU A 53 35.53 36.21 -32.15
N LEU A 54 35.29 35.42 -33.20
CA LEU A 54 34.51 34.17 -33.10
C LEU A 54 35.23 33.16 -32.21
N THR A 55 36.51 32.92 -32.44
CA THR A 55 37.30 31.97 -31.66
C THR A 55 37.43 32.41 -30.20
N ARG A 56 37.63 33.71 -29.94
CA ARG A 56 37.91 34.18 -28.58
C ARG A 56 36.67 34.49 -27.75
N ILE A 57 35.53 34.79 -28.37
CA ILE A 57 34.32 35.26 -27.68
C ILE A 57 33.09 34.41 -28.01
N ALA A 58 32.78 34.17 -29.29
CA ALA A 58 31.52 33.52 -29.66
C ALA A 58 31.51 32.02 -29.32
N LEU A 59 32.55 31.28 -29.73
CA LEU A 59 32.68 29.85 -29.45
C LEU A 59 32.72 29.54 -27.95
N PRO A 60 33.55 30.19 -27.11
CA PRO A 60 33.59 29.86 -25.68
C PRO A 60 32.28 30.16 -24.96
N ARG A 61 31.48 31.13 -25.42
CA ARG A 61 30.14 31.37 -24.86
C ARG A 61 29.16 30.26 -25.21
N ILE A 62 29.20 29.75 -26.44
CA ILE A 62 28.34 28.64 -26.88
C ILE A 62 28.72 27.35 -26.14
N GLU A 63 30.02 27.07 -26.01
CA GLU A 63 30.53 25.94 -25.24
C GLU A 63 30.08 25.99 -23.79
N ALA A 64 30.15 27.15 -23.14
CA ALA A 64 29.69 27.32 -21.75
C ALA A 64 28.19 27.00 -21.59
N VAL A 65 27.34 27.48 -22.49
CA VAL A 65 25.89 27.20 -22.46
C VAL A 65 25.61 25.71 -22.72
N LEU A 66 26.35 25.10 -23.65
CA LEU A 66 26.19 23.68 -23.94
C LEU A 66 26.64 22.82 -22.76
N ALA A 67 27.76 23.15 -22.12
CA ALA A 67 28.25 22.48 -20.93
C ALA A 67 27.28 22.60 -19.76
N ASP A 68 26.70 23.78 -19.54
CA ASP A 68 25.69 24.00 -18.49
C ASP A 68 24.43 23.15 -18.70
N ARG A 69 23.93 23.09 -19.94
CA ARG A 69 22.80 22.21 -20.30
C ARG A 69 23.14 20.74 -20.12
N GLN A 70 24.31 20.30 -20.58
CA GLN A 70 24.74 18.92 -20.41
C GLN A 70 24.88 18.56 -18.92
N GLY A 71 25.43 19.46 -18.11
CA GLY A 71 25.55 19.30 -16.66
C GLY A 71 24.19 19.20 -15.98
N THR A 72 23.24 20.06 -16.35
CA THR A 72 21.87 20.03 -15.82
C THR A 72 21.17 18.72 -16.20
N ILE A 73 21.21 18.33 -17.47
CA ILE A 73 20.59 17.07 -17.94
C ILE A 73 21.21 15.86 -17.25
N ALA A 74 22.54 15.80 -17.14
CA ALA A 74 23.23 14.71 -16.46
C ALA A 74 22.87 14.66 -14.97
N GLY A 75 22.78 15.83 -14.32
CA GLY A 75 22.32 15.96 -12.94
C GLY A 75 20.89 15.48 -12.74
N ASP A 76 19.98 15.89 -13.62
CA ASP A 76 18.58 15.49 -13.59
C ASP A 76 18.41 14.00 -13.83
N ILE A 77 19.16 13.41 -14.77
CA ILE A 77 19.16 11.96 -15.01
C ILE A 77 19.67 11.21 -13.78
N ALA A 78 20.79 11.64 -13.20
CA ALA A 78 21.35 11.01 -12.00
C ALA A 78 20.39 11.10 -10.81
N ALA A 79 19.72 12.25 -10.62
CA ALA A 79 18.71 12.42 -9.60
C ALA A 79 17.49 11.53 -9.84
N ALA A 80 17.01 11.42 -11.09
CA ALA A 80 15.91 10.56 -11.46
C ALA A 80 16.23 9.07 -11.22
N GLU A 81 17.44 8.62 -11.56
CA GLU A 81 17.91 7.27 -11.28
C GLU A 81 18.01 6.99 -9.77
N ASP A 82 18.52 7.94 -8.99
CA ASP A 82 18.59 7.81 -7.53
C ASP A 82 17.20 7.74 -6.89
N PHE A 83 16.25 8.58 -7.34
CA PHE A 83 14.86 8.51 -6.88
C PHE A 83 14.18 7.21 -7.29
N LYS A 84 14.45 6.72 -8.51
CA LYS A 84 13.93 5.43 -8.97
C LYS A 84 14.46 4.28 -8.10
N ARG A 85 15.76 4.24 -7.84
CA ARG A 85 16.37 3.24 -6.95
C ARG A 85 15.77 3.31 -5.54
N LYS A 86 15.64 4.50 -4.96
CA LYS A 86 15.01 4.67 -3.64
C LYS A 86 13.56 4.21 -3.62
N ALA A 87 12.81 4.45 -4.69
CA ALA A 87 11.44 3.97 -4.82
C ALA A 87 11.38 2.44 -4.90
N GLU A 88 12.24 1.82 -5.71
CA GLU A 88 12.34 0.35 -5.82
C GLU A 88 12.75 -0.29 -4.48
N GLU A 89 13.71 0.30 -3.76
CA GLU A 89 14.12 -0.14 -2.43
C GLU A 89 12.99 -0.01 -1.40
N ALA A 90 12.26 1.12 -1.41
CA ALA A 90 11.13 1.35 -0.53
C ALA A 90 9.96 0.40 -0.82
N GLU A 91 9.68 0.13 -2.10
CA GLU A 91 8.67 -0.83 -2.55
C GLU A 91 9.03 -2.25 -2.09
N ALA A 92 10.28 -2.67 -2.28
CA ALA A 92 10.77 -3.97 -1.83
C ALA A 92 10.69 -4.11 -0.30
N ALA A 93 11.06 -3.07 0.45
CA ALA A 93 10.94 -3.05 1.90
C ALA A 93 9.49 -3.11 2.38
N TYR A 94 8.59 -2.38 1.71
CA TYR A 94 7.16 -2.38 1.99
C TYR A 94 6.53 -3.76 1.73
N GLU A 95 6.78 -4.36 0.56
CA GLU A 95 6.26 -5.69 0.22
C GLU A 95 6.79 -6.76 1.18
N LYS A 96 8.07 -6.68 1.57
CA LYS A 96 8.64 -7.55 2.60
C LYS A 96 7.94 -7.39 3.94
N ALA A 97 7.76 -6.15 4.41
CA ALA A 97 7.08 -5.87 5.67
C ALA A 97 5.63 -6.35 5.65
N LEU A 98 4.93 -6.21 4.52
CA LEU A 98 3.57 -6.69 4.32
C LEU A 98 3.49 -8.22 4.36
N ALA A 99 4.42 -8.91 3.70
CA ALA A 99 4.51 -10.36 3.72
C ALA A 99 4.80 -10.88 5.14
N GLU A 100 5.76 -10.27 5.84
CA GLU A 100 6.07 -10.61 7.23
C GLU A 100 4.88 -10.37 8.17
N ALA A 101 4.19 -9.24 8.04
CA ALA A 101 3.00 -8.93 8.84
C ALA A 101 1.88 -9.94 8.60
N ARG A 102 1.63 -10.34 7.34
CA ARG A 102 0.64 -11.38 7.00
C ARG A 102 1.03 -12.73 7.58
N ALA A 103 2.30 -13.12 7.48
CA ALA A 103 2.80 -14.37 8.05
C ALA A 103 2.67 -14.37 9.58
N GLN A 104 3.02 -13.27 10.25
CA GLN A 104 2.86 -13.11 11.70
C GLN A 104 1.39 -13.17 12.12
N ALA A 105 0.50 -12.48 11.38
CA ALA A 105 -0.94 -12.53 11.66
C ALA A 105 -1.50 -13.95 11.55
N GLN A 106 -1.10 -14.70 10.50
CA GLN A 106 -1.49 -16.11 10.34
C GLN A 106 -0.93 -16.99 11.47
N LYS A 107 0.33 -16.76 11.88
CA LYS A 107 0.96 -17.48 13.00
C LYS A 107 0.21 -17.24 14.29
N ILE A 108 -0.06 -15.97 14.64
CA ILE A 108 -0.81 -15.60 15.84
C ILE A 108 -2.21 -16.22 15.80
N ALA A 109 -2.93 -16.10 14.67
CA ALA A 109 -4.26 -16.69 14.53
C ALA A 109 -4.24 -18.22 14.70
N GLY A 110 -3.21 -18.90 14.20
CA GLY A 110 -3.02 -20.34 14.39
C GLY A 110 -2.73 -20.72 15.83
N GLU A 111 -1.80 -20.00 16.47
CA GLU A 111 -1.42 -20.20 17.88
C GLU A 111 -2.60 -19.95 18.82
N THR A 112 -3.32 -18.83 18.65
CA THR A 112 -4.50 -18.50 19.46
C THR A 112 -5.62 -19.53 19.28
N LYS A 113 -5.86 -20.03 18.06
CA LYS A 113 -6.85 -21.11 17.85
C LYS A 113 -6.46 -22.39 18.56
N ALA A 114 -5.18 -22.76 18.52
CA ALA A 114 -4.69 -23.95 19.20
C ALA A 114 -4.80 -23.82 20.73
N GLU A 115 -4.48 -22.65 21.27
CA GLU A 115 -4.63 -22.34 22.71
C GLU A 115 -6.10 -22.37 23.14
N ILE A 116 -6.99 -21.70 22.40
CA ILE A 116 -8.44 -21.74 22.66
C ILE A 116 -8.97 -23.17 22.63
N GLN A 117 -8.55 -23.99 21.65
CA GLN A 117 -9.00 -25.38 21.57
C GLN A 117 -8.56 -26.18 22.80
N LYS A 118 -7.30 -25.99 23.23
CA LYS A 118 -6.79 -26.66 24.43
C LYS A 118 -7.56 -26.25 25.69
N ASP A 119 -7.84 -24.97 25.85
CA ASP A 119 -8.60 -24.45 27.00
C ASP A 119 -10.05 -24.93 26.98
N LEU A 120 -10.65 -24.99 25.79
CA LEU A 120 -11.99 -25.55 25.59
C LEU A 120 -12.03 -27.03 25.95
N ASP A 121 -11.08 -27.83 25.48
CA ASP A 121 -11.00 -29.27 25.79
C ASP A 121 -10.83 -29.50 27.29
N ALA A 122 -10.01 -28.69 27.96
CA ALA A 122 -9.84 -28.75 29.41
C ALA A 122 -11.12 -28.35 30.17
N ALA A 123 -11.82 -27.31 29.71
CA ALA A 123 -13.08 -26.88 30.30
C ALA A 123 -14.19 -27.92 30.12
N ILE A 124 -14.27 -28.56 28.95
CA ILE A 124 -15.21 -29.66 28.67
C ILE A 124 -14.90 -30.84 29.59
N ALA A 125 -13.65 -31.29 29.67
CA ALA A 125 -13.27 -32.42 30.52
C ALA A 125 -13.60 -32.16 32.01
N LYS A 126 -13.40 -30.92 32.48
CA LYS A 126 -13.79 -30.52 33.83
C LYS A 126 -15.31 -30.53 34.01
N ALA A 127 -16.05 -29.97 33.07
CA ALA A 127 -17.51 -29.94 33.12
C ALA A 127 -18.09 -31.35 33.12
N ASP A 128 -17.58 -32.26 32.28
CA ASP A 128 -18.01 -33.65 32.23
C ASP A 128 -17.76 -34.37 33.56
N ALA A 129 -16.59 -34.14 34.18
CA ALA A 129 -16.28 -34.70 35.50
C ALA A 129 -17.23 -34.18 36.59
N GLU A 130 -17.54 -32.88 36.60
CA GLU A 130 -18.49 -32.29 37.55
C GLU A 130 -19.93 -32.80 37.33
N ILE A 131 -20.36 -32.95 36.07
CA ILE A 131 -21.67 -33.50 35.71
C ILE A 131 -21.77 -34.97 36.15
N ALA A 132 -20.72 -35.77 35.92
CA ALA A 132 -20.68 -37.16 36.34
C ALA A 132 -20.75 -37.29 37.86
N ALA A 133 -19.99 -36.47 38.60
CA ALA A 133 -20.03 -36.45 40.07
C ALA A 133 -21.42 -36.07 40.60
N ARG A 134 -22.05 -35.03 40.05
CA ARG A 134 -23.41 -34.61 40.44
C ARG A 134 -24.46 -35.65 40.09
N SER A 135 -24.32 -36.35 38.97
CA SER A 135 -25.23 -37.44 38.60
C SER A 135 -25.11 -38.59 39.59
N ALA A 136 -23.90 -39.01 39.95
CA ALA A 136 -23.68 -40.06 40.94
C ALA A 136 -24.22 -39.68 42.32
N GLU A 137 -24.02 -38.43 42.76
CA GLU A 137 -24.60 -37.92 44.02
C GLU A 137 -26.13 -37.94 43.98
N SER A 138 -26.72 -37.50 42.87
CA SER A 138 -28.18 -37.47 42.69
C SER A 138 -28.76 -38.89 42.66
N GLU A 139 -28.11 -39.82 41.98
CA GLU A 139 -28.50 -41.24 41.95
C GLU A 139 -28.44 -41.88 43.34
N ALA A 140 -27.39 -41.61 44.11
CA ALA A 140 -27.26 -42.09 45.49
C ALA A 140 -28.39 -41.53 46.38
N ARG A 141 -28.70 -40.23 46.25
CA ARG A 141 -29.78 -39.60 47.00
C ARG A 141 -31.15 -40.13 46.60
N ILE A 142 -31.37 -40.41 45.31
CA ILE A 142 -32.61 -41.04 44.83
C ILE A 142 -32.74 -42.46 45.39
N ALA A 143 -31.64 -43.23 45.43
CA ALA A 143 -31.63 -44.57 46.02
C ALA A 143 -31.97 -44.54 47.51
N GLU A 144 -31.38 -43.62 48.27
CA GLU A 144 -31.69 -43.42 49.70
C GLU A 144 -33.16 -43.07 49.92
N ILE A 145 -33.72 -42.13 49.14
CA ILE A 145 -35.14 -41.77 49.22
C ILE A 145 -36.02 -42.96 48.87
N ARG A 146 -35.64 -43.76 47.86
CA ARG A 146 -36.38 -44.97 47.46
C ARG A 146 -36.39 -46.00 48.58
N ASP A 147 -35.24 -46.27 49.19
CA ASP A 147 -35.12 -47.24 50.27
C ASP A 147 -35.90 -46.78 51.52
N GLY A 148 -35.82 -45.49 51.86
CA GLY A 148 -36.61 -44.88 52.93
C GLY A 148 -38.12 -44.93 52.66
N ALA A 149 -38.55 -44.70 51.41
CA ALA A 149 -39.94 -44.81 51.02
C ALA A 149 -40.44 -46.26 51.11
N LEU A 150 -39.64 -47.24 50.71
CA LEU A 150 -39.98 -48.66 50.84
C LEU A 150 -40.13 -49.07 52.32
N ALA A 151 -39.25 -48.60 53.20
CA ALA A 151 -39.35 -48.83 54.64
C ALA A 151 -40.60 -48.17 55.25
N ALA A 152 -40.92 -46.95 54.83
CA ALA A 152 -42.14 -46.27 55.26
C ALA A 152 -43.41 -47.00 54.80
N VAL A 153 -43.42 -47.54 53.57
CA VAL A 153 -44.54 -48.35 53.05
C VAL A 153 -44.69 -49.66 53.84
N ASP A 154 -43.60 -50.34 54.19
CA ASP A 154 -43.64 -51.55 55.04
C ASP A 154 -44.24 -51.24 56.41
N GLN A 155 -43.82 -50.14 57.04
CA GLN A 155 -44.36 -49.71 58.33
C GLN A 155 -45.86 -49.37 58.24
N VAL A 156 -46.27 -48.57 57.25
CA VAL A 156 -47.69 -48.23 57.04
C VAL A 156 -48.52 -49.47 56.73
N ALA A 157 -48.00 -50.44 55.98
CA ALA A 157 -48.70 -51.69 55.69
C ALA A 157 -48.92 -52.52 56.96
N LYS A 158 -47.92 -52.63 57.84
CA LYS A 158 -48.02 -53.32 59.14
C LYS A 158 -49.03 -52.64 60.05
N ASP A 159 -48.94 -51.33 60.19
CA ASP A 159 -49.84 -50.54 61.04
C ASP A 159 -51.30 -50.63 60.54
N THR A 160 -51.52 -50.43 59.24
CA THR A 160 -52.85 -50.52 58.61
C THR A 160 -53.44 -51.93 58.73
N ALA A 161 -52.64 -52.98 58.49
CA ALA A 161 -53.10 -54.36 58.64
C ALA A 161 -53.49 -54.68 60.09
N GLY A 162 -52.72 -54.20 61.07
CA GLY A 162 -53.02 -54.34 62.49
C GLY A 162 -54.34 -53.67 62.87
N GLU A 163 -54.55 -52.43 62.41
CA GLU A 163 -55.81 -51.69 62.63
C GLU A 163 -57.02 -52.41 61.99
N ILE A 164 -56.88 -52.93 60.77
CA ILE A 164 -57.95 -53.67 60.08
C ILE A 164 -58.30 -54.96 60.86
N VAL A 165 -57.31 -55.72 61.34
CA VAL A 165 -57.53 -56.94 62.12
C VAL A 165 -58.24 -56.64 63.44
N ALA A 166 -57.84 -55.56 64.12
CA ALA A 166 -58.51 -55.10 65.33
C ALA A 166 -59.96 -54.67 65.07
N ALA A 167 -60.20 -53.91 64.00
CA ALA A 167 -61.54 -53.44 63.62
C ALA A 167 -62.50 -54.58 63.24
N LEU A 168 -61.98 -55.69 62.69
CA LEU A 168 -62.76 -56.89 62.34
C LEU A 168 -62.98 -57.85 63.52
N GLY A 169 -62.52 -57.50 64.73
CA GLY A 169 -62.72 -58.29 65.95
C GLY A 169 -61.72 -59.43 66.16
N GLY A 170 -60.62 -59.44 65.41
CA GLY A 170 -59.50 -60.39 65.61
C GLY A 170 -58.53 -59.94 66.70
N ASN A 171 -57.73 -60.87 67.22
CA ASN A 171 -56.63 -60.53 68.13
C ASN A 171 -55.47 -59.95 67.32
N SER A 172 -55.14 -58.66 67.51
CA SER A 172 -54.06 -57.96 66.81
C SER A 172 -52.69 -58.28 67.42
N ASP A 173 -52.31 -59.56 67.40
CA ASP A 173 -50.95 -59.94 67.77
C ASP A 173 -49.96 -59.37 66.73
N ALA A 174 -49.19 -58.37 67.18
CA ALA A 174 -48.21 -57.66 66.36
C ALA A 174 -47.18 -58.61 65.72
N SER A 175 -46.82 -59.71 66.40
CA SER A 175 -45.85 -60.66 65.84
C SER A 175 -46.44 -61.44 64.66
N ALA A 176 -47.71 -61.82 64.73
CA ALA A 176 -48.38 -62.58 63.68
C ALA A 176 -48.70 -61.70 62.46
N VAL A 177 -49.15 -60.45 62.70
CA VAL A 177 -49.44 -59.48 61.63
C VAL A 177 -48.16 -59.12 60.88
N ASN A 178 -47.07 -58.81 61.59
CA ASN A 178 -45.79 -58.48 60.96
C ASN A 178 -45.23 -59.63 60.12
N ALA A 179 -45.33 -60.87 60.61
CA ALA A 179 -44.88 -62.05 59.87
C ALA A 179 -45.70 -62.28 58.58
N ALA A 180 -47.03 -62.09 58.64
CA ALA A 180 -47.90 -62.25 57.48
C ALA A 180 -47.67 -61.16 56.42
N VAL A 181 -47.46 -59.91 56.84
CA VAL A 181 -47.16 -58.78 55.93
C VAL A 181 -45.79 -58.98 55.28
N GLU A 182 -44.76 -59.37 56.03
CA GLU A 182 -43.43 -59.66 55.46
C GLU A 182 -43.46 -60.80 54.45
N GLN A 183 -44.24 -61.86 54.71
CA GLN A 183 -44.38 -62.97 53.78
C GLN A 183 -45.04 -62.54 52.46
N ARG A 184 -45.91 -61.52 52.50
CA ARG A 184 -46.57 -60.96 51.32
C ARG A 184 -45.73 -59.91 50.58
N LEU A 185 -44.83 -59.21 51.26
CA LEU A 185 -43.90 -58.27 50.64
C LEU A 185 -42.69 -58.95 49.98
N LYS A 186 -42.33 -60.17 50.42
CA LYS A 186 -41.24 -60.98 49.86
C LYS A 186 -41.67 -61.86 48.67
N GLY A 187 -42.97 -61.97 48.40
CA GLY A 187 -43.57 -62.84 47.38
C GLY A 187 -43.95 -62.13 46.09
#